data_AF-A0ABD0N6A8-F1
#
_entry.id   AF-A0ABD0N6A8-F1
#
_cell.length_a   1.000
_cell.length_b   1.000
_cell.length_c   1.000
_cell.angle_alpha   90.00
_cell.angle_beta   90.00
_cell.angle_gamma   90.00
#
_symmetry.space_group_name_H-M   'P 1'
#
loop_
_entity.id
_entity.type
_entity.pdbx_description
1 polymer ?
#
loop_
_entity_poly.entity_id
_entity_poly.type
_entity_poly.pdbx_seq_one_letter_code
_entity_poly.pdbx_strand_id
1 'polypeptide(L)' 'VFNLLPIIKHFPGPHQKIYQNATELKAFIRDAAKTHRESLDPDSPRDFIDAYLLEIEK' A
#
# COMPACT_ATOMS: atom_id res chain seq x y z
N VAL A 1 13.14 11.60 -8.60
CA VAL A 1 14.49 10.97 -8.70
C VAL A 1 14.48 9.80 -9.68
N PHE A 2 13.80 8.69 -9.41
CA PHE A 2 13.74 7.55 -10.35
C PHE A 2 13.11 7.85 -11.72
N ASN A 3 12.15 8.78 -11.80
CA ASN A 3 11.56 9.20 -13.08
C ASN A 3 12.41 10.24 -13.82
N LEU A 4 13.31 10.94 -13.12
CA LEU A 4 14.19 11.95 -13.69
C LEU A 4 15.48 11.33 -14.24
N LEU A 5 15.95 10.24 -13.64
CA LEU A 5 17.14 9.48 -14.06
C LEU A 5 16.88 7.97 -13.92
N PRO A 6 16.15 7.35 -14.87
CA PRO A 6 15.73 5.95 -14.78
C PRO A 6 16.89 4.96 -14.76
N ILE A 7 18.04 5.34 -15.35
CA ILE A 7 19.28 4.56 -15.39
C ILE A 7 19.78 4.20 -13.97
N ILE A 8 19.50 5.05 -12.96
CA ILE A 8 19.92 4.80 -11.57
C ILE A 8 19.39 3.46 -11.04
N LYS A 9 18.24 2.97 -11.54
CA LYS A 9 17.64 1.68 -11.15
C LYS A 9 18.53 0.46 -11.42
N HIS A 10 19.47 0.58 -12.36
CA HIS A 10 20.36 -0.52 -12.75
C HIS A 10 21.66 -0.57 -11.94
N PHE A 11 21.97 0.49 -11.18
CA PHE A 11 23.17 0.51 -10.34
C PHE A 11 22.88 -0.09 -8.96
N PRO A 12 23.84 -0.80 -8.34
CA PRO A 12 23.70 -1.23 -6.96
C PRO A 12 23.64 0.00 -6.04
N GLY A 13 22.76 -0.01 -5.04
CA GLY A 13 22.70 1.07 -4.06
C GLY A 13 21.49 1.03 -3.13
N PRO A 14 21.42 1.94 -2.14
CA PRO A 14 20.38 1.96 -1.10
C PRO A 14 18.96 2.03 -1.64
N HIS A 15 18.80 2.62 -2.82
CA HIS A 15 17.54 2.78 -3.53
C HIS A 15 16.88 1.42 -3.87
N GLN A 16 17.66 0.34 -4.03
CA GLN A 16 17.14 -1.01 -4.23
C GLN A 16 16.46 -1.52 -2.95
N LYS A 17 17.06 -1.29 -1.78
CA LYS A 17 16.46 -1.66 -0.49
C LYS A 17 15.22 -0.81 -0.18
N ILE A 18 15.23 0.47 -0.52
CA ILE A 18 14.05 1.34 -0.43
C ILE A 18 12.90 0.76 -1.29
N TYR A 19 13.20 0.32 -2.52
CA TYR A 19 12.20 -0.29 -3.40
C TYR A 19 11.65 -1.62 -2.84
N GLN A 20 12.52 -2.48 -2.30
CA GLN A 20 12.11 -3.74 -1.65
C GLN A 20 11.19 -3.46 -0.46
N ASN A 21 11.60 -2.57 0.46
CA ASN A 21 10.80 -2.20 1.62
C ASN A 21 9.45 -1.58 1.22
N ALA A 22 9.42 -0.76 0.17
CA ALA A 22 8.18 -0.20 -0.35
C ALA A 22 7.26 -1.27 -0.96
N THR A 23 7.84 -2.30 -1.58
CA THR A 23 7.09 -3.44 -2.13
C THR A 23 6.49 -4.29 -1.00
N GLU A 24 7.28 -4.57 0.04
CA GLU A 24 6.83 -5.29 1.24
C GLU A 24 5.72 -4.52 1.98
N LEU A 25 5.90 -3.20 2.17
CA LEU A 25 4.88 -2.35 2.79
C LEU A 25 3.57 -2.35 2.00
N LYS A 26 3.63 -2.30 0.67
CA LYS A 26 2.44 -2.39 -0.18
C LYS A 26 1.73 -3.74 -0.05
N ALA A 27 2.48 -4.84 0.06
CA ALA A 27 1.91 -6.16 0.29
C ALA A 27 1.19 -6.21 1.65
N PHE A 28 1.83 -5.72 2.70
CA PHE A 28 1.23 -5.62 4.04
C PHE A 28 -0.08 -4.82 4.05
N ILE A 29 -0.08 -3.62 3.43
CA ILE A 29 -1.28 -2.79 3.34
C ILE A 29 -2.39 -3.50 2.55
N ARG A 30 -2.05 -4.23 1.49
CA ARG A 30 -3.02 -5.00 0.69
C ARG A 30 -3.67 -6.10 1.51
N ASP A 31 -2.88 -6.84 2.29
CA ASP A 31 -3.39 -7.91 3.13
C ASP A 31 -4.27 -7.36 4.25
N ALA A 32 -3.87 -6.25 4.88
CA ALA A 32 -4.71 -5.54 5.85
C ALA A 32 -6.05 -5.11 5.21
N ALA A 33 -6.01 -4.43 4.05
CA ALA A 33 -7.23 -4.00 3.36
C ALA A 33 -8.13 -5.18 2.95
N LYS A 34 -7.57 -6.35 2.63
CA LYS A 34 -8.32 -7.57 2.34
C LYS A 34 -9.06 -8.07 3.59
N THR A 35 -8.36 -8.20 4.72
CA THR A 35 -8.97 -8.61 6.00
C THR A 35 -10.08 -7.65 6.44
N HIS A 36 -9.86 -6.34 6.21
CA HIS A 36 -10.88 -5.33 6.50
C HIS A 36 -12.13 -5.52 5.64
N ARG A 37 -11.98 -5.73 4.32
CA ARG A 37 -13.12 -6.03 3.42
C ARG A 37 -13.91 -7.27 3.84
N GLU A 38 -13.24 -8.34 4.25
CA GLU A 38 -13.89 -9.59 4.67
C GLU A 38 -14.75 -9.43 5.94
N SER A 39 -14.46 -8.43 6.76
CA SER A 39 -15.11 -8.17 8.05
C SER A 39 -15.76 -6.78 8.13
N LEU A 40 -16.00 -6.15 6.97
CA LEU A 40 -16.49 -4.77 6.90
C LEU A 40 -17.96 -4.71 7.33
N ASP A 41 -18.25 -3.86 8.30
CA ASP A 41 -19.60 -3.51 8.73
C ASP A 41 -19.89 -2.05 8.33
N PRO A 42 -20.76 -1.80 7.32
CA PRO A 42 -21.09 -0.45 6.88
C PRO A 42 -21.71 0.44 7.96
N ASP A 43 -22.36 -0.14 8.96
CA ASP A 43 -23.03 0.61 10.03
C ASP A 43 -22.07 0.98 11.18
N SER A 44 -20.89 0.34 11.24
CA SER A 44 -19.92 0.52 12.32
C SER A 44 -18.46 0.40 11.84
N PRO A 45 -17.92 1.39 11.09
CA PRO A 45 -16.53 1.38 10.64
C PRO A 45 -15.55 1.43 11.82
N ARG A 46 -14.57 0.52 11.82
CA ARG A 46 -13.63 0.35 12.95
C ARG A 46 -12.50 1.37 12.94
N ASP A 47 -11.95 1.66 11.76
CA ASP A 47 -10.83 2.57 11.58
C ASP A 47 -10.79 3.19 10.18
N PHE A 48 -9.68 3.88 9.87
CA PHE A 48 -9.46 4.55 8.60
C PHE A 48 -9.63 3.61 7.40
N ILE A 49 -9.24 2.34 7.50
CA ILE A 49 -9.31 1.40 6.38
C ILE A 49 -10.77 1.12 6.04
N ASP A 50 -11.62 0.86 7.04
CA ASP A 50 -13.06 0.66 6.82
C ASP A 50 -13.72 1.92 6.26
N ALA A 51 -13.42 3.09 6.83
CA ALA A 51 -13.97 4.35 6.36
C ALA A 51 -13.57 4.64 4.90
N TYR A 52 -12.32 4.37 4.53
CA TYR A 52 -11.84 4.52 3.17
C TYR A 52 -12.48 3.52 2.20
N LEU A 53 -12.65 2.26 2.62
CA LEU A 53 -13.32 1.23 1.81
C LEU A 53 -14.77 1.61 1.50
N LEU A 54 -15.52 2.10 2.49
CA LEU A 54 -16.89 2.57 2.29
C LEU A 54 -16.97 3.80 1.37
N GLU A 55 -15.96 4.68 1.40
CA GLU A 55 -15.94 5.87 0.54
C GLU A 55 -15.67 5.52 -0.93
N ILE A 56 -14.82 4.54 -1.23
CA ILE A 56 -14.50 4.15 -2.62
C ILE A 56 -15.56 3.24 -3.26
N GLU A 57 -16.49 2.71 -2.48
CA GLU A 57 -17.62 1.89 -2.96
C GLU A 57 -18.88 2.71 -3.27
N LYS A 58 -18.88 4.01 -2.94
CA LYS A 58 -19.90 4.99 -3.38
C LYS A 58 -19.70 5.39 -4.83
#